data_AF-A0A832XWT7-F1
#
_entry.id   AF-A0A832XWT7-F1
#
_cell.length_a   1.000
_cell.length_b   1.000
_cell.length_c   1.000
_cell.angle_alpha   90.00
_cell.angle_beta   90.00
_cell.angle_gamma   90.00
#
_symmetry.space_group_name_H-M   'P 1'
#
loop_
_entity.id
_entity.type
_entity.pdbx_description
1 polymer ?
#
loop_
_entity_poly.entity_id
_entity_poly.type
_entity_poly.pdbx_seq_one_letter_code
_entity_poly.pdbx_strand_id
1 'polypeptide(L)'
;MSEQERQWRPAAMAEVESDSEAPAGFQAVKFAGTGMVASMLEPISISNADDWKLLISELEPWGQVPDSGSITEASSESSERGMIATLSANGLWIAEFLPWGSDGRLRARARAAPEGSRVPSGGYTWTDRDVILLWSAPDAGSDAASELREALRVDDLSDAQGILRVAGEVLGRYHSAVEEVRTTPRDPSRWNARTQWLEETLRATHLWRAKYSKNQPCTLSLGDVRLSDISADSLRIGRPRLADALRTHTCEFPAMRDLASLVHDLSRIHYSSSTSLDQTPLRLALIEGWKSTAPADWASDDAFYSHRGGLAIWEYEQCLLDVLESTSHQSGAPEPAVTTLAYVKAYQKRMFSNRTFSSLSVMAAFFGIVSLVNTFPPTMEEVPIPIACIALSYWLYGVYKRMSPPPERPFTHLGR
;
A
#
# COMPACT_ATOMS: atom_id res chain seq x y z
N MET A 1 -34.04 -6.98 18.18
CA MET A 1 -32.55 -6.87 18.20
C MET A 1 -32.21 -5.86 17.13
N SER A 2 -31.65 -4.71 17.48
CA SER A 2 -31.15 -3.78 16.47
C SER A 2 -30.01 -4.49 15.74
N GLU A 3 -30.14 -4.74 14.45
CA GLU A 3 -28.99 -5.13 13.62
C GLU A 3 -27.95 -4.03 13.80
N GLN A 4 -26.86 -4.35 14.48
CA GLN A 4 -25.67 -3.50 14.46
C GLN A 4 -25.26 -3.46 12.99
N GLU A 5 -25.29 -2.29 12.37
CA GLU A 5 -25.01 -2.13 10.95
C GLU A 5 -23.54 -2.52 10.70
N ARG A 6 -23.31 -3.72 10.15
CA ARG A 6 -21.96 -4.29 9.95
C ARG A 6 -21.34 -3.68 8.70
N GLN A 7 -20.88 -2.43 8.81
CA GLN A 7 -20.39 -1.62 7.69
C GLN A 7 -19.23 -2.27 6.92
N TRP A 8 -18.46 -3.15 7.57
CA TRP A 8 -17.33 -3.86 6.96
C TRP A 8 -17.73 -5.00 6.00
N ARG A 9 -19.00 -5.42 5.99
CA ARG A 9 -19.46 -6.49 5.10
C ARG A 9 -19.56 -5.97 3.65
N PRO A 10 -19.11 -6.73 2.64
CA PRO A 10 -19.23 -6.34 1.24
C PRO A 10 -20.70 -6.41 0.80
N ALA A 11 -21.38 -5.27 0.86
CA ALA A 11 -22.83 -5.15 0.73
C ALA A 11 -23.40 -5.67 -0.61
N ALA A 12 -22.57 -5.74 -1.66
CA ALA A 12 -22.99 -6.19 -2.98
C ALA A 12 -22.74 -7.67 -3.26
N MET A 13 -22.12 -8.39 -2.32
CA MET A 13 -21.79 -9.81 -2.45
C MET A 13 -22.84 -10.66 -1.75
N ALA A 14 -23.14 -11.83 -2.32
CA ALA A 14 -24.07 -12.76 -1.70
C ALA A 14 -23.40 -13.51 -0.55
N GLU A 15 -24.04 -13.54 0.60
CA GLU A 15 -23.66 -14.46 1.68
C GLU A 15 -23.94 -15.90 1.21
N VAL A 16 -22.94 -16.75 1.31
CA VAL A 16 -22.99 -18.16 0.90
C VAL A 16 -22.66 -19.05 2.10
N GLU A 17 -23.05 -20.32 2.04
CA GLU A 17 -22.73 -21.28 3.09
C GLU A 17 -21.21 -21.33 3.34
N SER A 18 -20.86 -21.25 4.62
CA SER A 18 -19.50 -21.35 5.12
C SER A 18 -19.38 -22.65 5.91
N ASP A 19 -18.48 -23.53 5.48
CA ASP A 19 -18.10 -24.73 6.24
C ASP A 19 -17.02 -24.43 7.30
N SER A 20 -16.70 -23.16 7.51
CA SER A 20 -15.61 -22.76 8.41
C SER A 20 -16.09 -22.74 9.86
N GLU A 21 -15.30 -23.33 10.75
CA GLU A 21 -15.52 -23.25 12.19
C GLU A 21 -15.30 -21.82 12.71
N ALA A 22 -16.05 -21.45 13.75
CA ALA A 22 -15.92 -20.18 14.44
C ALA A 22 -15.78 -20.45 15.95
N PRO A 23 -14.92 -19.68 16.66
CA PRO A 23 -14.83 -19.79 18.11
C PRO A 23 -16.08 -19.22 18.77
N ALA A 24 -16.28 -19.55 20.04
CA ALA A 24 -17.38 -19.06 20.85
C ALA A 24 -17.56 -17.53 20.75
N GLY A 25 -18.80 -17.08 20.54
CA GLY A 25 -19.13 -15.66 20.39
C GLY A 25 -18.87 -15.08 18.99
N PHE A 26 -18.27 -15.84 18.08
CA PHE A 26 -18.08 -15.44 16.68
C PHE A 26 -18.98 -16.22 15.74
N GLN A 27 -19.15 -15.68 14.54
CA GLN A 27 -19.72 -16.39 13.41
C GLN A 27 -18.78 -16.33 12.21
N ALA A 28 -18.63 -17.46 11.51
CA ALA A 28 -17.91 -17.53 10.26
C ALA A 28 -18.89 -17.29 9.11
N VAL A 29 -18.62 -16.27 8.31
CA VAL A 29 -19.45 -15.89 7.17
C VAL A 29 -18.60 -15.83 5.91
N LYS A 30 -19.21 -16.18 4.78
CA LYS A 30 -18.53 -16.19 3.49
C LYS A 30 -19.37 -15.40 2.50
N PHE A 31 -18.71 -14.52 1.78
CA PHE A 31 -19.32 -13.70 0.73
C PHE A 31 -18.73 -14.08 -0.61
N ALA A 32 -19.58 -14.22 -1.62
CA ALA A 32 -19.17 -14.47 -3.00
C ALA A 32 -19.82 -13.46 -3.95
N GLY A 33 -19.03 -12.98 -4.89
CA GLY A 33 -19.45 -12.07 -5.95
C GLY A 33 -18.72 -12.40 -7.26
N THR A 34 -18.85 -11.54 -8.26
CA THR A 34 -18.23 -11.74 -9.58
C THR A 34 -16.70 -11.83 -9.46
N GLY A 35 -16.16 -13.06 -9.42
CA GLY A 35 -14.71 -13.33 -9.31
C GLY A 35 -14.09 -13.06 -7.94
N MET A 36 -14.88 -12.62 -6.95
CA MET A 36 -14.41 -12.25 -5.60
C MET A 36 -14.98 -13.19 -4.54
N VAL A 37 -14.17 -13.52 -3.54
CA VAL A 37 -14.60 -14.28 -2.36
C VAL A 37 -13.96 -13.65 -1.13
N ALA A 38 -14.75 -13.39 -0.10
CA ALA A 38 -14.26 -12.99 1.22
C ALA A 38 -14.75 -13.99 2.26
N SER A 39 -13.83 -14.52 3.06
CA SER A 39 -14.17 -15.32 4.25
C SER A 39 -13.89 -14.47 5.47
N MET A 40 -14.86 -14.38 6.38
CA MET A 40 -14.79 -13.52 7.54
C MET A 40 -15.17 -14.27 8.81
N LEU A 41 -14.56 -13.85 9.91
CA LEU A 41 -14.86 -14.23 11.27
C LEU A 41 -15.23 -12.97 12.05
N GLU A 42 -16.51 -12.81 12.37
CA GLU A 42 -17.01 -11.58 12.99
C GLU A 42 -17.68 -11.86 14.34
N PRO A 43 -17.57 -10.93 15.31
CA PRO A 43 -18.22 -11.07 16.61
C PRO A 43 -19.75 -10.99 16.46
N ILE A 44 -20.47 -11.83 17.22
CA ILE A 44 -21.95 -11.86 17.20
C ILE A 44 -22.53 -10.62 17.91
N SER A 45 -22.04 -10.31 19.12
CA SER A 45 -22.45 -9.14 19.90
C SER A 45 -21.40 -8.80 20.97
N ILE A 46 -21.26 -7.50 21.29
CA ILE A 46 -20.49 -6.99 22.43
C ILE A 46 -21.27 -5.85 23.06
N SER A 47 -22.07 -6.19 24.06
CA SER A 47 -22.90 -5.24 24.80
C SER A 47 -22.54 -5.16 26.29
N ASN A 48 -21.78 -6.12 26.80
CA ASN A 48 -21.41 -6.21 28.21
C ASN A 48 -20.12 -7.04 28.41
N ALA A 49 -19.64 -7.10 29.64
CA ALA A 49 -18.41 -7.80 30.01
C ALA A 49 -18.48 -9.34 29.82
N ASP A 50 -19.66 -9.94 29.94
CA ASP A 50 -19.82 -11.39 29.77
C ASP A 50 -19.78 -11.80 28.29
N ASP A 51 -20.29 -10.95 27.38
CA ASP A 51 -20.13 -11.13 25.94
C ASP A 51 -18.64 -11.15 25.56
N TRP A 52 -17.83 -10.25 26.16
CA TRP A 52 -16.39 -10.24 25.97
C TRP A 52 -15.73 -11.52 26.47
N LYS A 53 -16.09 -12.00 27.67
CA LYS A 53 -15.56 -13.27 28.22
C LYS A 53 -15.87 -14.46 27.32
N LEU A 54 -17.08 -14.49 26.74
CA LEU A 54 -17.47 -15.53 25.79
C LEU A 54 -16.57 -15.47 24.54
N LEU A 55 -16.38 -14.27 23.97
CA LEU A 55 -15.55 -14.07 22.77
C LEU A 55 -14.13 -14.57 22.94
N ILE A 56 -13.50 -14.33 24.09
CA ILE A 56 -12.10 -14.70 24.32
C ILE A 56 -11.93 -16.12 24.86
N SER A 57 -13.02 -16.85 25.16
CA SER A 57 -12.97 -18.12 25.89
C SER A 57 -12.23 -19.25 25.15
N GLU A 58 -12.27 -19.21 23.82
CA GLU A 58 -11.60 -20.17 22.93
C GLU A 58 -10.40 -19.57 22.20
N LEU A 59 -10.04 -18.32 22.51
CA LEU A 59 -8.95 -17.62 21.85
C LEU A 59 -7.65 -17.71 22.66
N GLU A 60 -6.52 -17.71 21.95
CA GLU A 60 -5.20 -17.68 22.57
C GLU A 60 -4.71 -16.23 22.70
N PRO A 61 -4.42 -15.73 23.93
CA PRO A 61 -3.91 -14.39 24.11
C PRO A 61 -2.43 -14.29 23.72
N TRP A 62 -2.01 -13.12 23.27
CA TRP A 62 -0.59 -12.79 23.08
C TRP A 62 -0.31 -11.34 23.47
N GLY A 63 0.95 -11.06 23.84
CA GLY A 63 1.34 -9.74 24.32
C GLY A 63 0.66 -9.39 25.65
N GLN A 64 0.30 -8.12 25.82
CA GLN A 64 -0.42 -7.63 26.98
C GLN A 64 -1.92 -7.56 26.67
N VAL A 65 -2.72 -8.21 27.52
CA VAL A 65 -4.18 -8.20 27.46
C VAL A 65 -4.74 -7.85 28.85
N PRO A 66 -5.88 -7.16 28.95
CA PRO A 66 -6.51 -6.89 30.24
C PRO A 66 -6.97 -8.21 30.87
N ASP A 67 -6.89 -8.30 32.19
CA ASP A 67 -7.45 -9.45 32.91
C ASP A 67 -8.96 -9.49 32.69
N SER A 68 -9.44 -10.61 32.14
CA SER A 68 -10.86 -10.85 31.85
C SER A 68 -11.79 -10.65 33.05
N GLY A 69 -11.31 -10.92 34.27
CA GLY A 69 -12.07 -10.73 35.50
C GLY A 69 -12.16 -9.28 35.95
N SER A 70 -11.30 -8.40 35.42
CA SER A 70 -11.23 -6.98 35.78
C SER A 70 -12.07 -6.06 34.89
N ILE A 71 -12.65 -6.60 33.81
CA ILE A 71 -13.45 -5.82 32.87
C ILE A 71 -14.81 -5.52 33.49
N THR A 72 -15.10 -4.24 33.69
CA THR A 72 -16.34 -3.75 34.30
C THR A 72 -17.37 -3.33 33.26
N GLU A 73 -16.91 -2.76 32.14
CA GLU A 73 -17.78 -2.29 31.06
C GLU A 73 -17.18 -2.64 29.71
N ALA A 74 -18.04 -2.96 28.75
CA ALA A 74 -17.68 -3.16 27.36
C ALA A 74 -18.75 -2.53 26.47
N SER A 75 -18.32 -1.73 25.50
CA SER A 75 -19.18 -1.17 24.46
C SER A 75 -18.53 -1.39 23.09
N SER A 76 -19.33 -1.33 22.04
CA SER A 76 -18.84 -1.53 20.67
C SER A 76 -19.42 -0.54 19.68
N GLU A 77 -18.61 -0.20 18.70
CA GLU A 77 -18.98 0.59 17.52
C GLU A 77 -18.56 -0.15 16.24
N SER A 78 -19.27 0.13 15.15
CA SER A 78 -18.93 -0.42 13.83
C SER A 78 -17.99 0.54 13.10
N SER A 79 -17.02 -0.02 12.38
CA SER A 79 -16.21 0.72 11.40
C SER A 79 -16.11 -0.05 10.09
N GLU A 80 -15.67 0.62 9.03
CA GLU A 80 -15.43 0.00 7.71
C GLU A 80 -14.41 -1.16 7.75
N ARG A 81 -13.57 -1.24 8.80
CA ARG A 81 -12.53 -2.27 8.98
C ARG A 81 -12.88 -3.33 10.02
N GLY A 82 -14.13 -3.36 10.47
CA GLY A 82 -14.59 -4.25 11.54
C GLY A 82 -14.97 -3.52 12.81
N MET A 83 -15.57 -4.27 13.73
CA MET A 83 -15.98 -3.78 15.04
C MET A 83 -14.79 -3.26 15.85
N ILE A 84 -15.02 -2.17 16.58
CA ILE A 84 -14.11 -1.65 17.61
C ILE A 84 -14.86 -1.74 18.93
N ALA A 85 -14.25 -2.37 19.95
CA ALA A 85 -14.80 -2.40 21.29
C ALA A 85 -13.95 -1.58 22.25
N THR A 86 -14.62 -0.83 23.12
CA THR A 86 -14.00 -0.11 24.23
C THR A 86 -14.23 -0.90 25.50
N LEU A 87 -13.16 -1.24 26.21
CA LEU A 87 -13.19 -2.04 27.43
C LEU A 87 -12.67 -1.21 28.60
N SER A 88 -13.47 -1.12 29.66
CA SER A 88 -13.06 -0.52 30.93
C SER A 88 -12.59 -1.61 31.87
N ALA A 89 -11.31 -1.58 32.24
CA ALA A 89 -10.68 -2.50 33.19
C ALA A 89 -9.80 -1.71 34.17
N ASN A 90 -8.55 -2.14 34.41
CA ASN A 90 -7.51 -1.37 35.10
C ASN A 90 -6.95 -0.22 34.24
N GLY A 91 -7.81 0.45 33.47
CA GLY A 91 -7.48 1.37 32.39
C GLY A 91 -8.43 1.21 31.21
N LEU A 92 -8.34 2.14 30.25
CA LEU A 92 -9.10 2.10 29.01
C LEU A 92 -8.35 1.24 27.98
N TRP A 93 -9.05 0.25 27.42
CA TRP A 93 -8.54 -0.59 26.35
C TRP A 93 -9.41 -0.49 25.11
N ILE A 94 -8.76 -0.48 23.94
CA ILE A 94 -9.45 -0.56 22.65
C ILE A 94 -9.13 -1.92 22.03
N ALA A 95 -10.18 -2.68 21.72
CA ALA A 95 -10.12 -3.95 21.00
C ALA A 95 -10.58 -3.73 19.56
N GLU A 96 -9.67 -3.90 18.61
CA GLU A 96 -9.97 -3.83 17.19
C GLU A 96 -10.12 -5.24 16.62
N PHE A 97 -11.32 -5.58 16.15
CA PHE A 97 -11.58 -6.87 15.51
C PHE A 97 -11.05 -6.88 14.08
N LEU A 98 -10.61 -8.06 13.63
CA LEU A 98 -10.10 -8.32 12.30
C LEU A 98 -11.05 -9.27 11.57
N PRO A 99 -12.15 -8.79 10.95
CA PRO A 99 -13.16 -9.66 10.38
C PRO A 99 -12.59 -10.61 9.34
N TRP A 100 -11.59 -10.20 8.57
CA TRP A 100 -10.92 -11.04 7.57
C TRP A 100 -9.52 -11.50 8.00
N GLY A 101 -9.20 -11.38 9.29
CA GLY A 101 -7.90 -11.74 9.84
C GLY A 101 -6.75 -10.88 9.33
N SER A 102 -5.53 -11.39 9.48
CA SER A 102 -4.29 -10.78 8.96
C SER A 102 -3.56 -11.75 8.03
N ASP A 103 -2.53 -11.25 7.34
CA ASP A 103 -1.60 -12.07 6.55
C ASP A 103 -0.58 -12.83 7.42
N GLY A 104 -0.78 -12.90 8.74
CA GLY A 104 0.12 -13.53 9.69
C GLY A 104 1.43 -12.76 9.93
N ARG A 105 1.56 -11.53 9.38
CA ARG A 105 2.77 -10.70 9.55
C ARG A 105 2.58 -9.53 10.50
N LEU A 106 1.38 -9.29 11.01
CA LEU A 106 1.08 -8.13 11.86
C LEU A 106 1.98 -8.07 13.11
N ARG A 107 2.13 -9.18 13.82
CA ARG A 107 3.04 -9.28 14.99
C ARG A 107 4.50 -9.03 14.62
N ALA A 108 4.94 -9.45 13.44
CA ALA A 108 6.29 -9.18 12.96
C ALA A 108 6.48 -7.70 12.61
N ARG A 109 5.48 -7.05 11.99
CA ARG A 109 5.48 -5.61 11.74
C ARG A 109 5.57 -4.81 13.03
N ALA A 110 4.79 -5.18 14.05
CA ALA A 110 4.80 -4.53 15.35
C ALA A 110 6.17 -4.65 16.05
N ARG A 111 6.82 -5.82 15.99
CA ARG A 111 8.16 -6.02 16.56
C ARG A 111 9.27 -5.27 15.82
N ALA A 112 9.14 -5.09 14.52
CA ALA A 112 10.11 -4.38 13.69
C ALA A 112 9.88 -2.85 13.68
N ALA A 113 8.77 -2.37 14.25
CA ALA A 113 8.46 -0.95 14.24
C ALA A 113 9.49 -0.16 15.08
N PRO A 114 9.95 1.02 14.62
CA PRO A 114 10.84 1.88 15.40
C PRO A 114 10.27 2.25 16.77
N GLU A 115 11.15 2.53 17.73
CA GLU A 115 10.75 3.06 19.03
C GLU A 115 9.87 4.32 18.88
N GLY A 116 8.85 4.43 19.72
CA GLY A 116 7.83 5.48 19.62
C GLY A 116 6.67 5.16 18.67
N SER A 117 6.75 4.11 17.85
CA SER A 117 5.63 3.66 17.01
C SER A 117 4.44 3.18 17.86
N ARG A 118 3.22 3.51 17.43
CA ARG A 118 1.98 3.01 18.03
C ARG A 118 1.71 1.59 17.52
N VAL A 119 2.13 0.60 18.30
CA VAL A 119 1.89 -0.82 18.03
C VAL A 119 0.86 -1.42 18.99
N PRO A 120 0.14 -2.48 18.62
CA PRO A 120 -0.77 -3.15 19.54
C PRO A 120 -0.02 -3.64 20.78
N SER A 121 -0.62 -3.46 21.96
CA SER A 121 -0.08 -3.97 23.23
C SER A 121 -0.14 -5.50 23.29
N GLY A 122 -1.16 -6.08 22.65
CA GLY A 122 -1.39 -7.51 22.57
C GLY A 122 -2.56 -7.83 21.65
N GLY A 123 -3.15 -9.01 21.83
CA GLY A 123 -4.31 -9.43 21.07
C GLY A 123 -4.69 -10.88 21.33
N TYR A 124 -5.56 -11.38 20.47
CA TYR A 124 -6.05 -12.75 20.51
C TYR A 124 -5.92 -13.41 19.14
N THR A 125 -5.55 -14.69 19.14
CA THR A 125 -5.49 -15.53 17.95
C THR A 125 -6.50 -16.67 17.98
N TRP A 126 -6.98 -17.04 16.80
CA TRP A 126 -7.73 -18.28 16.56
C TRP A 126 -7.07 -19.04 15.41
N THR A 127 -6.74 -20.32 15.61
CA THR A 127 -6.06 -21.16 14.59
C THR A 127 -4.83 -20.47 13.96
N ASP A 128 -3.94 -19.93 14.81
CA ASP A 128 -2.74 -19.17 14.43
C ASP A 128 -2.97 -17.86 13.65
N ARG A 129 -4.22 -17.37 13.56
CA ARG A 129 -4.56 -16.09 12.92
C ARG A 129 -4.96 -15.05 13.95
N ASP A 130 -4.41 -13.85 13.83
CA ASP A 130 -4.85 -12.70 14.64
C ASP A 130 -6.30 -12.37 14.31
N VAL A 131 -7.16 -12.31 15.33
CA VAL A 131 -8.60 -12.00 15.20
C VAL A 131 -8.99 -10.74 15.99
N ILE A 132 -8.23 -10.39 17.03
CA ILE A 132 -8.42 -9.17 17.82
C ILE A 132 -7.05 -8.54 18.10
N LEU A 133 -6.93 -7.23 17.92
CA LEU A 133 -5.80 -6.42 18.39
C LEU A 133 -6.22 -5.61 19.62
N LEU A 134 -5.35 -5.54 20.63
CA LEU A 134 -5.60 -4.78 21.84
C LEU A 134 -4.61 -3.62 22.00
N TRP A 135 -5.17 -2.47 22.40
CA TRP A 135 -4.45 -1.22 22.58
C TRP A 135 -4.71 -0.68 23.98
N SER A 136 -3.67 -0.46 24.77
CA SER A 136 -3.76 0.26 26.03
C SER A 136 -3.76 1.77 25.77
N ALA A 137 -4.84 2.46 26.15
CA ALA A 137 -5.01 3.92 26.20
C ALA A 137 -4.24 4.72 25.12
N PRO A 138 -4.74 4.78 23.87
CA PRO A 138 -4.08 5.56 22.84
C PRO A 138 -4.25 7.06 23.13
N ASP A 139 -3.16 7.73 23.48
CA ASP A 139 -3.04 9.18 23.26
C ASP A 139 -2.95 9.41 21.75
N ALA A 140 -4.10 9.62 21.12
CA ALA A 140 -4.14 10.07 19.75
C ALA A 140 -4.17 11.61 19.76
N GLY A 141 -2.98 12.21 19.60
CA GLY A 141 -2.90 13.58 19.11
C GLY A 141 -3.52 13.71 17.71
N SER A 142 -3.44 14.89 17.11
CA SER A 142 -3.89 15.07 15.73
C SER A 142 -3.09 14.16 14.78
N ASP A 143 -3.78 13.53 13.83
CA ASP A 143 -3.17 12.70 12.80
C ASP A 143 -2.81 13.54 11.56
N ALA A 144 -1.84 13.07 10.77
CA ALA A 144 -1.32 13.79 9.61
C ALA A 144 -2.38 13.98 8.51
N ALA A 145 -3.40 13.13 8.43
CA ALA A 145 -4.49 13.34 7.47
C ALA A 145 -5.38 14.51 7.89
N SER A 146 -5.69 14.63 9.18
CA SER A 146 -6.46 15.74 9.75
C SER A 146 -5.70 17.06 9.63
N GLU A 147 -4.41 17.09 9.98
CA GLU A 147 -3.55 18.28 9.81
C GLU A 147 -3.44 18.69 8.34
N LEU A 148 -3.19 17.72 7.45
CA LEU A 148 -3.08 18.00 6.02
C LEU A 148 -4.38 18.57 5.45
N ARG A 149 -5.54 18.03 5.85
CA ARG A 149 -6.84 18.57 5.40
C ARG A 149 -7.00 20.03 5.77
N GLU A 150 -6.58 20.42 6.98
CA GLU A 150 -6.66 21.81 7.43
C GLU A 150 -5.70 22.71 6.63
N ALA A 151 -4.44 22.28 6.43
CA ALA A 151 -3.48 23.02 5.60
C ALA A 151 -3.98 23.20 4.16
N LEU A 152 -4.54 22.16 3.55
CA LEU A 152 -5.12 22.23 2.19
C LEU A 152 -6.37 23.10 2.13
N ARG A 153 -7.19 23.13 3.19
CA ARG A 153 -8.42 23.95 3.25
C ARG A 153 -8.11 25.45 3.17
N VAL A 154 -6.97 25.87 3.69
CA VAL A 154 -6.49 27.26 3.65
C VAL A 154 -5.44 27.49 2.57
N ASP A 155 -5.21 26.52 1.68
CA ASP A 155 -4.18 26.53 0.63
C ASP A 155 -2.77 26.87 1.17
N ASP A 156 -2.43 26.45 2.39
CA ASP A 156 -1.07 26.60 2.95
C ASP A 156 -0.15 25.50 2.41
N LEU A 157 0.50 25.83 1.29
CA LEU A 157 1.46 24.93 0.65
C LEU A 157 2.64 24.56 1.55
N SER A 158 3.14 25.52 2.35
CA SER A 158 4.34 25.30 3.16
C SER A 158 4.05 24.31 4.28
N ASP A 159 2.92 24.49 4.96
CA ASP A 159 2.49 23.60 6.04
C ASP A 159 2.15 22.20 5.50
N ALA A 160 1.38 22.12 4.41
CA ALA A 160 1.05 20.86 3.74
C ALA A 160 2.31 20.08 3.32
N GLN A 161 3.32 20.75 2.76
CA GLN A 161 4.61 20.12 2.43
C GLN A 161 5.38 19.68 3.69
N GLY A 162 5.32 20.45 4.77
CA GLY A 162 5.92 20.10 6.06
C GLY A 162 5.34 18.79 6.61
N ILE A 163 4.01 18.70 6.69
CA ILE A 163 3.28 17.52 7.16
C ILE A 163 3.62 16.29 6.31
N LEU A 164 3.58 16.43 4.99
CA LEU A 164 3.87 15.33 4.06
C LEU A 164 5.32 14.86 4.12
N ARG A 165 6.27 15.79 4.30
CA ARG A 165 7.68 15.44 4.48
C ARG A 165 7.87 14.62 5.76
N VAL A 166 7.27 15.03 6.88
CA VAL A 166 7.31 14.27 8.14
C VAL A 166 6.67 12.89 7.97
N ALA A 167 5.51 12.80 7.30
CA ALA A 167 4.86 11.53 7.03
C ALA A 167 5.75 10.58 6.20
N GLY A 168 6.45 11.11 5.20
CA GLY A 168 7.46 10.39 4.44
C GLY A 168 8.59 9.88 5.33
N GLU A 169 9.15 10.76 6.18
CA GLU A 169 10.24 10.43 7.10
C GLU A 169 9.85 9.32 8.10
N VAL A 170 8.62 9.34 8.61
CA VAL A 170 8.08 8.30 9.49
C VAL A 170 8.05 6.95 8.77
N LEU A 171 7.50 6.91 7.55
CA LEU A 171 7.44 5.68 6.77
C LEU A 171 8.84 5.17 6.37
N GLY A 172 9.76 6.07 6.04
CA GLY A 172 11.14 5.72 5.70
C GLY A 172 11.90 5.11 6.88
N ARG A 173 11.74 5.67 8.08
CA ARG A 173 12.28 5.09 9.33
C ARG A 173 11.75 3.69 9.60
N TYR A 174 10.45 3.45 9.40
CA TYR A 174 9.88 2.11 9.51
C TYR A 174 10.55 1.12 8.54
N HIS A 175 10.72 1.53 7.29
CA HIS A 175 11.35 0.70 6.27
C HIS A 175 12.83 0.41 6.54
N SER A 176 13.58 1.37 7.10
CA SER A 176 14.96 1.14 7.54
C SER A 176 15.02 0.14 8.70
N ALA A 177 14.11 0.22 9.68
CA ALA A 177 14.05 -0.79 10.74
C ALA A 177 13.68 -2.19 10.21
N VAL A 178 12.78 -2.27 9.23
CA VAL A 178 12.40 -3.54 8.60
C VAL A 178 13.53 -4.13 7.75
N GLU A 179 14.36 -3.30 7.10
CA GLU A 179 15.51 -3.77 6.33
C GLU A 179 16.44 -4.65 7.18
N GLU A 180 16.69 -4.24 8.42
CA GLU A 180 17.56 -4.95 9.37
C GLU A 180 16.98 -6.28 9.85
N VAL A 181 15.64 -6.40 9.85
CA VAL A 181 14.93 -7.57 10.39
C VAL A 181 14.63 -8.61 9.33
N ARG A 182 14.08 -8.18 8.19
CA ARG A 182 13.60 -9.09 7.14
C ARG A 182 13.51 -8.43 5.78
N THR A 183 14.35 -8.91 4.88
CA THR A 183 14.23 -8.71 3.44
C THR A 183 14.30 -10.06 2.73
N THR A 184 13.49 -10.24 1.69
CA THR A 184 13.62 -11.40 0.80
C THR A 184 13.75 -10.94 -0.65
N PRO A 185 14.25 -11.80 -1.56
CA PRO A 185 14.31 -11.45 -2.97
C PRO A 185 12.95 -11.02 -3.50
N ARG A 186 12.97 -10.06 -4.43
CA ARG A 186 11.78 -9.56 -5.13
C ARG A 186 11.00 -10.69 -5.81
N ASP A 187 9.68 -10.52 -5.92
CA ASP A 187 8.81 -11.48 -6.61
C ASP A 187 7.94 -10.86 -7.74
N PRO A 188 8.57 -10.43 -8.86
CA PRO A 188 7.86 -9.87 -10.01
C PRO A 188 6.77 -10.79 -10.57
N SER A 189 6.93 -12.11 -10.44
CA SER A 189 5.99 -13.08 -10.99
C SER A 189 4.68 -13.04 -10.22
N ARG A 190 4.73 -13.16 -8.88
CA ARG A 190 3.52 -13.10 -8.04
C ARG A 190 2.91 -11.70 -8.02
N TRP A 191 3.71 -10.64 -8.09
CA TRP A 191 3.19 -9.27 -8.19
C TRP A 191 2.41 -9.04 -9.49
N ASN A 192 2.99 -9.39 -10.65
CA ASN A 192 2.28 -9.26 -11.93
C ASN A 192 1.04 -10.18 -11.99
N ALA A 193 1.09 -11.38 -11.41
CA ALA A 193 -0.05 -12.28 -11.33
C ALA A 193 -1.20 -11.71 -10.47
N ARG A 194 -0.86 -11.01 -9.39
CA ARG A 194 -1.85 -10.28 -8.57
C ARG A 194 -2.48 -9.13 -9.36
N THR A 195 -1.67 -8.30 -10.02
CA THR A 195 -2.18 -7.22 -10.87
C THR A 195 -3.07 -7.76 -11.99
N GLN A 196 -2.67 -8.85 -12.64
CA GLN A 196 -3.48 -9.54 -13.64
C GLN A 196 -4.84 -9.97 -13.08
N TRP A 197 -4.86 -10.60 -11.89
CA TRP A 197 -6.11 -11.00 -11.27
C TRP A 197 -7.03 -9.81 -10.98
N LEU A 198 -6.47 -8.69 -10.52
CA LEU A 198 -7.24 -7.45 -10.31
C LEU A 198 -7.84 -6.94 -11.63
N GLU A 199 -7.02 -6.88 -12.69
CA GLU A 199 -7.44 -6.44 -14.02
C GLU A 199 -8.55 -7.34 -14.60
N GLU A 200 -8.42 -8.66 -14.49
CA GLU A 200 -9.40 -9.62 -15.00
C GLU A 200 -10.71 -9.56 -14.22
N THR A 201 -10.62 -9.51 -12.88
CA THR A 201 -11.79 -9.44 -11.99
C THR A 201 -12.58 -8.16 -12.22
N LEU A 202 -11.89 -7.03 -12.37
CA LEU A 202 -12.48 -5.71 -12.59
C LEU A 202 -12.79 -5.43 -14.07
N ARG A 203 -12.47 -6.36 -14.98
CA ARG A 203 -12.57 -6.18 -16.44
C ARG A 203 -11.88 -4.88 -16.90
N ALA A 204 -10.72 -4.60 -16.32
CA ALA A 204 -9.93 -3.43 -16.64
C ALA A 204 -9.62 -3.41 -18.14
N THR A 205 -9.75 -2.24 -18.75
CA THR A 205 -9.48 -2.05 -20.18
C THR A 205 -7.99 -1.94 -20.50
N HIS A 206 -7.14 -1.98 -19.47
CA HIS A 206 -5.70 -1.78 -19.56
C HIS A 206 -5.00 -2.88 -18.77
N LEU A 207 -3.94 -3.43 -19.35
CA LEU A 207 -3.11 -4.46 -18.74
C LEU A 207 -1.70 -3.90 -18.56
N TRP A 208 -1.13 -4.01 -17.36
CA TRP A 208 0.22 -3.56 -17.07
C TRP A 208 1.08 -4.70 -16.53
N ARG A 209 2.15 -5.05 -17.25
CA ARG A 209 3.21 -5.94 -16.77
C ARG A 209 4.51 -5.18 -16.57
N ALA A 210 4.99 -5.14 -15.33
CA ALA A 210 6.20 -4.42 -14.95
C ALA A 210 7.38 -5.38 -14.74
N LYS A 211 8.61 -4.89 -15.00
CA LYS A 211 9.84 -5.66 -14.81
C LYS A 211 10.33 -5.66 -13.35
N TYR A 212 9.97 -4.61 -12.59
CA TYR A 212 10.39 -4.31 -11.22
C TYR A 212 11.92 -4.19 -11.05
N SER A 213 12.40 -3.12 -10.41
CA SER A 213 13.83 -2.98 -10.11
C SER A 213 14.30 -4.07 -9.15
N LYS A 214 15.60 -4.39 -9.19
CA LYS A 214 16.26 -5.24 -8.18
C LYS A 214 16.32 -4.55 -6.81
N ASN A 215 16.27 -3.22 -6.78
CA ASN A 215 16.31 -2.38 -5.60
C ASN A 215 14.93 -2.25 -4.92
N GLN A 216 14.00 -3.16 -5.22
CA GLN A 216 12.70 -3.28 -4.57
C GLN A 216 12.57 -4.70 -4.01
N PRO A 217 13.28 -5.05 -2.91
CA PRO A 217 13.13 -6.36 -2.28
C PRO A 217 11.75 -6.50 -1.65
N CYS A 218 11.32 -7.74 -1.38
CA CYS A 218 10.18 -7.99 -0.51
C CYS A 218 10.55 -7.65 0.94
N THR A 219 9.63 -7.02 1.67
CA THR A 219 9.82 -6.58 3.06
C THR A 219 8.60 -6.95 3.91
N LEU A 220 8.65 -6.66 5.21
CA LEU A 220 7.45 -6.58 6.07
C LEU A 220 6.61 -5.35 5.71
N SER A 221 6.08 -5.31 4.49
CA SER A 221 5.23 -4.21 4.01
C SER A 221 3.97 -4.07 4.87
N LEU A 222 3.61 -2.83 5.19
CA LEU A 222 2.40 -2.45 5.94
C LEU A 222 1.12 -2.77 5.16
N GLY A 223 1.20 -2.73 3.83
CA GLY A 223 0.11 -3.04 2.91
C GLY A 223 -0.79 -1.84 2.69
N ASP A 224 -1.48 -1.40 3.74
CA ASP A 224 -2.51 -0.36 3.66
C ASP A 224 -2.26 0.82 4.61
N VAL A 225 -1.06 1.38 4.55
CA VAL A 225 -0.72 2.57 5.35
C VAL A 225 -1.46 3.81 4.83
N ARG A 226 -1.99 4.62 5.74
CA ARG A 226 -2.71 5.88 5.50
C ARG A 226 -2.04 7.03 6.24
N LEU A 227 -2.32 8.26 5.81
CA LEU A 227 -1.86 9.46 6.52
C LEU A 227 -2.47 9.55 7.94
N SER A 228 -3.67 8.99 8.13
CA SER A 228 -4.30 8.88 9.45
C SER A 228 -3.58 7.92 10.41
N ASP A 229 -2.71 7.04 9.90
CA ASP A 229 -1.90 6.16 10.74
C ASP A 229 -0.67 6.90 11.31
N ILE A 230 -0.38 8.11 10.83
CA ILE A 230 0.79 8.90 11.22
C ILE A 230 0.32 10.04 12.12
N SER A 231 1.00 10.22 13.25
CA SER A 231 0.78 11.37 14.13
C SER A 231 2.12 11.74 14.74
N ALA A 232 2.49 13.01 14.58
CA ALA A 232 3.83 13.52 14.82
C ALA A 232 4.90 12.62 14.17
N ASP A 233 5.80 12.05 14.96
CA ASP A 233 6.91 11.21 14.54
C ASP A 233 6.64 9.71 14.62
N SER A 234 5.37 9.32 14.89
CA SER A 234 4.97 7.96 15.20
C SER A 234 4.01 7.35 14.17
N LEU A 235 4.29 6.09 13.81
CA LEU A 235 3.50 5.26 12.91
C LEU A 235 2.60 4.32 13.70
N ARG A 236 1.32 4.23 13.31
CA ARG A 236 0.39 3.20 13.76
C ARG A 236 0.47 1.96 12.86
N ILE A 237 0.64 0.77 13.46
CA ILE A 237 0.50 -0.50 12.74
C ILE A 237 -0.97 -0.91 12.77
N GLY A 238 -1.70 -0.57 11.71
CA GLY A 238 -3.15 -0.70 11.63
C GLY A 238 -3.68 -2.04 11.12
N ARG A 239 -5.01 -2.09 10.99
CA ARG A 239 -5.78 -3.23 10.46
C ARG A 239 -5.65 -3.32 8.93
N PRO A 240 -5.64 -4.53 8.35
CA PRO A 240 -5.66 -4.71 6.89
C PRO A 240 -6.95 -4.17 6.26
N ARG A 241 -6.90 -3.88 4.96
CA ARG A 241 -8.06 -3.40 4.18
C ARG A 241 -8.92 -4.56 3.66
N LEU A 242 -10.16 -4.27 3.28
CA LEU A 242 -11.10 -5.29 2.76
C LEU A 242 -10.59 -5.96 1.48
N ALA A 243 -9.87 -5.24 0.62
CA ALA A 243 -9.29 -5.79 -0.60
C ALA A 243 -8.38 -7.00 -0.34
N ASP A 244 -7.75 -7.05 0.84
CA ASP A 244 -6.88 -8.15 1.23
C ASP A 244 -7.67 -9.41 1.60
N ALA A 245 -8.94 -9.25 2.00
CA ALA A 245 -9.89 -10.34 2.19
C ALA A 245 -10.42 -10.87 0.86
N LEU A 246 -10.76 -9.96 -0.06
CA LEU A 246 -11.27 -10.29 -1.39
C LEU A 246 -10.22 -11.02 -2.25
N ARG A 247 -8.94 -10.74 -1.96
CA ARG A 247 -7.79 -11.45 -2.54
C ARG A 247 -6.65 -11.57 -1.53
N THR A 248 -6.63 -12.71 -0.86
CA THR A 248 -5.55 -13.09 0.07
C THR A 248 -4.17 -12.96 -0.58
N HIS A 249 -3.25 -12.40 0.18
CA HIS A 249 -1.86 -12.25 -0.24
C HIS A 249 -1.18 -13.60 -0.44
N THR A 250 -0.50 -13.75 -1.59
CA THR A 250 0.31 -14.93 -1.92
C THR A 250 1.80 -14.65 -1.86
N CYS A 251 2.20 -13.41 -1.58
CA CYS A 251 3.59 -12.95 -1.52
C CYS A 251 3.74 -11.70 -0.64
N GLU A 252 4.97 -11.41 -0.23
CA GLU A 252 5.36 -10.15 0.41
C GLU A 252 5.58 -9.06 -0.66
N PHE A 253 5.50 -7.79 -0.26
CA PHE A 253 5.58 -6.63 -1.17
C PHE A 253 6.78 -5.75 -0.81
N PRO A 254 7.25 -4.90 -1.75
CA PRO A 254 8.30 -3.95 -1.44
C PRO A 254 7.76 -2.76 -0.66
N ALA A 255 8.65 -2.12 0.08
CA ALA A 255 8.46 -0.81 0.72
C ALA A 255 7.86 0.27 -0.21
N MET A 256 8.18 0.21 -1.51
CA MET A 256 7.63 1.10 -2.54
C MET A 256 6.09 1.02 -2.64
N ARG A 257 5.49 -0.13 -2.32
CA ARG A 257 4.02 -0.30 -2.31
C ARG A 257 3.37 0.46 -1.17
N ASP A 258 4.02 0.52 0.00
CA ASP A 258 3.53 1.29 1.15
C ASP A 258 3.66 2.80 0.88
N LEU A 259 4.75 3.23 0.23
CA LEU A 259 4.86 4.62 -0.23
C LEU A 259 3.76 4.96 -1.25
N ALA A 260 3.47 4.06 -2.18
CA ALA A 260 2.36 4.24 -3.12
C ALA A 260 1.00 4.33 -2.41
N SER A 261 0.81 3.58 -1.32
CA SER A 261 -0.38 3.68 -0.47
C SER A 261 -0.56 5.09 0.11
N LEU A 262 0.50 5.71 0.66
CA LEU A 262 0.44 7.10 1.13
C LEU A 262 0.25 8.12 0.01
N VAL A 263 0.92 7.93 -1.13
CA VAL A 263 0.80 8.83 -2.29
C VAL A 263 -0.63 8.80 -2.85
N HIS A 264 -1.25 7.63 -2.88
CA HIS A 264 -2.64 7.47 -3.26
C HIS A 264 -3.60 8.05 -2.22
N ASP A 265 -3.28 7.91 -0.92
CA ASP A 265 -4.04 8.54 0.16
C ASP A 265 -4.00 10.07 0.12
N LEU A 266 -2.83 10.65 -0.14
CA LEU A 266 -2.67 12.08 -0.46
C LEU A 266 -3.59 12.48 -1.62
N SER A 267 -3.69 11.66 -2.66
CA SER A 267 -4.58 11.95 -3.80
C SER A 267 -6.06 11.99 -3.37
N ARG A 268 -6.49 11.07 -2.51
CA ARG A 268 -7.85 11.08 -1.93
C ARG A 268 -8.11 12.34 -1.11
N ILE A 269 -7.21 12.69 -0.21
CA ILE A 269 -7.33 13.88 0.62
C ILE A 269 -7.39 15.13 -0.26
N HIS A 270 -6.45 15.28 -1.21
CA HIS A 270 -6.40 16.38 -2.16
C HIS A 270 -7.70 16.54 -2.94
N TYR A 271 -8.24 15.43 -3.49
CA TYR A 271 -9.52 15.43 -4.19
C TYR A 271 -10.68 15.88 -3.30
N SER A 272 -10.74 15.40 -2.05
CA SER A 272 -11.81 15.75 -1.10
C SER A 272 -11.70 17.19 -0.55
N SER A 273 -10.50 17.76 -0.47
CA SER A 273 -10.24 19.08 0.10
C SER A 273 -10.58 20.23 -0.86
N SER A 274 -10.81 19.97 -2.16
CA SER A 274 -11.11 21.00 -3.18
C SER A 274 -10.10 22.16 -3.22
N THR A 275 -8.85 21.88 -2.83
CA THR A 275 -7.73 22.84 -2.79
C THR A 275 -7.32 23.31 -4.19
N SER A 276 -6.78 24.52 -4.29
CA SER A 276 -6.20 25.03 -5.54
C SER A 276 -4.74 24.63 -5.75
N LEU A 277 -4.11 24.04 -4.74
CA LEU A 277 -2.69 23.66 -4.77
C LEU A 277 -2.42 22.54 -5.79
N ASP A 278 -1.30 22.67 -6.51
CA ASP A 278 -0.80 21.60 -7.36
C ASP A 278 -0.39 20.39 -6.50
N GLN A 279 -0.78 19.20 -6.92
CA GLN A 279 -0.45 17.96 -6.23
C GLN A 279 1.03 17.57 -6.40
N THR A 280 1.69 18.03 -7.46
CA THR A 280 3.11 17.69 -7.75
C THR A 280 4.07 18.08 -6.61
N PRO A 281 4.10 19.33 -6.09
CA PRO A 281 4.96 19.72 -4.97
C PRO A 281 4.64 18.99 -3.66
N LEU A 282 3.38 18.61 -3.44
CA LEU A 282 2.95 17.83 -2.28
C LEU A 282 3.50 16.40 -2.33
N ARG A 283 3.35 15.74 -3.50
CA ARG A 283 3.92 14.41 -3.75
C ARG A 283 5.44 14.40 -3.63
N LEU A 284 6.10 15.44 -4.14
CA LEU A 284 7.55 15.57 -4.04
C LEU A 284 7.99 15.65 -2.57
N ALA A 285 7.32 16.45 -1.74
CA ALA A 285 7.64 16.56 -0.32
C ALA A 285 7.52 15.22 0.41
N LEU A 286 6.46 14.46 0.15
CA LEU A 286 6.27 13.11 0.69
C LEU A 286 7.38 12.14 0.25
N ILE A 287 7.68 12.12 -1.06
CA ILE A 287 8.70 11.22 -1.64
C ILE A 287 10.10 11.55 -1.09
N GLU A 288 10.46 12.82 -1.01
CA GLU A 288 11.78 13.24 -0.51
C GLU A 288 11.90 13.02 1.01
N GLY A 289 10.82 13.23 1.77
CA GLY A 289 10.79 12.83 3.18
C GLY A 289 10.99 11.33 3.38
N TRP A 290 10.39 10.51 2.51
CA TRP A 290 10.62 9.07 2.55
C TRP A 290 12.06 8.70 2.20
N LYS A 291 12.60 9.24 1.10
CA LYS A 291 13.99 8.97 0.67
C LYS A 291 15.04 9.42 1.68
N SER A 292 14.78 10.45 2.48
CA SER A 292 15.75 10.97 3.45
C SER A 292 16.03 10.01 4.61
N THR A 293 15.14 9.04 4.85
CA THR A 293 15.21 8.10 5.97
C THR A 293 15.10 6.63 5.59
N ALA A 294 14.62 6.31 4.38
CA ALA A 294 14.57 4.96 3.85
C ALA A 294 15.97 4.44 3.42
N PRO A 295 16.14 3.12 3.27
CA PRO A 295 17.39 2.55 2.78
C PRO A 295 17.84 3.12 1.44
N ALA A 296 19.14 3.43 1.32
CA ALA A 296 19.71 4.12 0.17
C ALA A 296 19.45 3.39 -1.17
N ASP A 297 19.51 2.06 -1.17
CA ASP A 297 19.21 1.26 -2.36
C ASP A 297 17.76 1.42 -2.79
N TRP A 298 16.82 1.43 -1.83
CA TRP A 298 15.38 1.53 -2.11
C TRP A 298 14.97 2.95 -2.51
N ALA A 299 15.73 3.95 -2.03
CA ALA A 299 15.60 5.36 -2.37
C ALA A 299 16.24 5.75 -3.71
N SER A 300 16.97 4.83 -4.36
CA SER A 300 17.72 5.09 -5.59
C SER A 300 16.84 5.44 -6.80
N ASP A 301 17.41 6.19 -7.75
CA ASP A 301 16.75 6.49 -9.03
C ASP A 301 16.31 5.22 -9.78
N ASP A 302 17.06 4.12 -9.67
CA ASP A 302 16.70 2.86 -10.31
C ASP A 302 15.45 2.22 -9.67
N ALA A 303 15.27 2.37 -8.36
CA ALA A 303 14.07 1.90 -7.67
C ALA A 303 12.82 2.70 -8.10
N PHE A 304 12.96 4.02 -8.31
CA PHE A 304 11.85 4.87 -8.78
C PHE A 304 11.64 4.86 -10.30
N TYR A 305 12.55 4.26 -11.06
CA TYR A 305 12.51 4.31 -12.53
C TYR A 305 11.26 3.63 -13.10
N SER A 306 10.34 4.44 -13.64
CA SER A 306 9.02 4.02 -14.12
C SER A 306 9.06 2.94 -15.21
N HIS A 307 10.07 2.95 -16.09
CA HIS A 307 10.25 1.89 -17.08
C HIS A 307 10.57 0.51 -16.46
N ARG A 308 10.95 0.47 -15.18
CA ARG A 308 11.17 -0.74 -14.36
C ARG A 308 10.13 -0.88 -13.26
N GLY A 309 8.91 -0.39 -13.45
CA GLY A 309 7.81 -0.47 -12.48
C GLY A 309 7.71 0.80 -11.65
N GLY A 310 8.78 1.19 -10.96
CA GLY A 310 8.85 2.43 -10.18
C GLY A 310 7.71 2.56 -9.16
N LEU A 311 7.41 3.79 -8.74
CA LEU A 311 6.25 4.11 -7.89
C LEU A 311 4.91 3.93 -8.64
N ALA A 312 4.89 4.23 -9.93
CA ALA A 312 3.68 4.30 -10.75
C ALA A 312 2.91 2.98 -10.83
N ILE A 313 3.60 1.83 -10.94
CA ILE A 313 2.91 0.53 -10.97
C ILE A 313 2.19 0.21 -9.65
N TRP A 314 2.78 0.66 -8.53
CA TRP A 314 2.22 0.42 -7.21
C TRP A 314 1.06 1.36 -6.94
N GLU A 315 1.12 2.62 -7.39
CA GLU A 315 -0.02 3.55 -7.35
C GLU A 315 -1.19 3.05 -8.21
N TYR A 316 -0.89 2.47 -9.38
CA TYR A 316 -1.87 1.78 -10.21
C TYR A 316 -2.55 0.62 -9.47
N GLU A 317 -1.78 -0.22 -8.76
CA GLU A 317 -2.35 -1.28 -7.91
C GLU A 317 -3.27 -0.70 -6.84
N GLN A 318 -2.85 0.36 -6.13
CA GLN A 318 -3.68 1.01 -5.10
C GLN A 318 -5.01 1.51 -5.65
N CYS A 319 -5.02 2.09 -6.86
CA CYS A 319 -6.26 2.49 -7.52
C CYS A 319 -7.18 1.29 -7.85
N LEU A 320 -6.60 0.16 -8.30
CA LEU A 320 -7.38 -1.06 -8.56
C LEU A 320 -7.97 -1.63 -7.27
N LEU A 321 -7.24 -1.57 -6.15
CA LEU A 321 -7.75 -2.03 -4.85
C LEU A 321 -8.94 -1.20 -4.37
N ASP A 322 -8.92 0.12 -4.58
CA ASP A 322 -10.06 0.99 -4.27
C ASP A 322 -11.30 0.64 -5.14
N VAL A 323 -11.09 0.38 -6.43
CA VAL A 323 -12.18 -0.08 -7.34
C VAL A 323 -12.71 -1.45 -6.93
N LEU A 324 -11.84 -2.35 -6.46
CA LEU A 324 -12.24 -3.67 -5.95
C LEU A 324 -13.15 -3.55 -4.73
N GLU A 325 -12.76 -2.75 -3.75
CA GLU A 325 -13.58 -2.52 -2.55
C GLU A 325 -14.90 -1.85 -2.91
N SER A 326 -14.87 -0.79 -3.71
CA SER A 326 -16.10 -0.14 -4.19
C SER A 326 -17.04 -1.12 -4.92
N THR A 327 -16.50 -1.98 -5.78
CA THR A 327 -17.28 -2.99 -6.51
C THR A 327 -17.92 -3.98 -5.54
N SER A 328 -17.20 -4.39 -4.48
CA SER A 328 -17.72 -5.28 -3.44
C SER A 328 -18.83 -4.66 -2.57
N HIS A 329 -18.91 -3.33 -2.54
CA HIS A 329 -19.97 -2.59 -1.84
C HIS A 329 -21.05 -2.02 -2.78
N GLN A 330 -20.86 -2.03 -4.10
CA GLN A 330 -21.64 -1.24 -5.06
C GLN A 330 -21.71 0.26 -4.68
N SER A 331 -20.64 0.82 -4.12
CA SER A 331 -20.63 2.19 -3.60
C SER A 331 -20.40 3.29 -4.67
N GLY A 332 -20.36 2.91 -5.96
CA GLY A 332 -20.10 3.82 -7.07
C GLY A 332 -18.62 4.06 -7.33
N ALA A 333 -18.29 4.84 -8.36
CA ALA A 333 -16.90 5.05 -8.80
C ALA A 333 -16.04 5.70 -7.69
N PRO A 334 -14.99 5.04 -7.18
CA PRO A 334 -14.13 5.63 -6.15
C PRO A 334 -13.21 6.66 -6.78
N GLU A 335 -13.43 7.93 -6.46
CA GLU A 335 -12.56 9.03 -6.86
C GLU A 335 -11.48 9.30 -5.80
N PRO A 336 -10.24 9.66 -6.20
CA PRO A 336 -9.80 9.92 -7.57
C PRO A 336 -9.29 8.67 -8.31
N ALA A 337 -9.47 7.46 -7.76
CA ALA A 337 -8.89 6.24 -8.32
C ALA A 337 -9.35 5.99 -9.76
N VAL A 338 -10.65 6.12 -10.05
CA VAL A 338 -11.19 5.93 -11.42
C VAL A 338 -10.64 6.99 -12.38
N THR A 339 -10.62 8.26 -11.96
CA THR A 339 -9.99 9.33 -12.75
C THR A 339 -8.53 9.02 -13.06
N THR A 340 -7.74 8.61 -12.06
CA THR A 340 -6.33 8.25 -12.24
C THR A 340 -6.16 7.08 -13.23
N LEU A 341 -6.98 6.03 -13.11
CA LEU A 341 -6.96 4.86 -14.00
C LEU A 341 -7.23 5.24 -15.47
N ALA A 342 -8.08 6.23 -15.73
CA ALA A 342 -8.37 6.71 -17.08
C ALA A 342 -7.13 7.25 -17.81
N TYR A 343 -6.13 7.75 -17.08
CA TYR A 343 -4.89 8.28 -17.65
C TYR A 343 -3.78 7.24 -17.82
N VAL A 344 -3.94 6.03 -17.27
CA VAL A 344 -2.92 4.95 -17.33
C VAL A 344 -2.62 4.56 -18.78
N LYS A 345 -3.61 4.53 -19.67
CA LYS A 345 -3.39 4.22 -21.09
C LYS A 345 -2.46 5.21 -21.77
N ALA A 346 -2.65 6.51 -21.53
CA ALA A 346 -1.80 7.56 -22.09
C ALA A 346 -0.37 7.43 -21.55
N TYR A 347 -0.25 7.17 -20.25
CA TYR A 347 1.02 6.91 -19.58
C TYR A 347 1.78 5.72 -20.20
N GLN A 348 1.10 4.58 -20.36
CA GLN A 348 1.66 3.38 -20.98
C GLN A 348 2.06 3.60 -22.44
N LYS A 349 1.22 4.29 -23.23
CA LYS A 349 1.52 4.63 -24.62
C LYS A 349 2.80 5.48 -24.73
N ARG A 350 2.94 6.49 -23.86
CA ARG A 350 4.15 7.31 -23.79
C ARG A 350 5.38 6.47 -23.43
N MET A 351 5.28 5.64 -22.40
CA MET A 351 6.39 4.76 -22.03
C MET A 351 6.77 3.77 -23.15
N PHE A 352 5.79 3.27 -23.89
CA PHE A 352 6.03 2.39 -25.03
C PHE A 352 6.75 3.14 -26.16
N SER A 353 6.29 4.35 -26.51
CA SER A 353 6.93 5.20 -27.51
C SER A 353 8.40 5.49 -27.18
N ASN A 354 8.70 5.77 -25.91
CA ASN A 354 10.06 6.01 -25.43
C ASN A 354 11.01 4.82 -25.70
N ARG A 355 10.51 3.58 -25.76
CA ARG A 355 11.34 2.38 -26.04
C ARG A 355 12.01 2.43 -27.41
N THR A 356 11.52 3.25 -28.33
CA THR A 356 12.18 3.50 -29.62
C THR A 356 13.61 4.02 -29.42
N PHE A 357 13.81 4.97 -28.51
CA PHE A 357 15.16 5.50 -28.19
C PHE A 357 16.07 4.43 -27.58
N SER A 358 15.52 3.59 -26.69
CA SER A 358 16.26 2.45 -26.15
C SER A 358 16.66 1.45 -27.25
N SER A 359 15.77 1.20 -28.21
CA SER A 359 16.02 0.24 -29.29
C SER A 359 17.07 0.78 -30.27
N LEU A 360 16.96 2.05 -30.65
CA LEU A 360 17.96 2.74 -31.47
C LEU A 360 19.34 2.79 -30.77
N SER A 361 19.36 3.00 -29.46
CA SER A 361 20.60 2.93 -28.67
C SER A 361 21.28 1.57 -28.77
N VAL A 362 20.53 0.48 -28.62
CA VAL A 362 21.05 -0.89 -28.75
C VAL A 362 21.54 -1.15 -30.17
N MET A 363 20.80 -0.73 -31.20
CA MET A 363 21.22 -0.88 -32.59
C MET A 363 22.52 -0.11 -32.88
N ALA A 364 22.63 1.14 -32.42
CA ALA A 364 23.84 1.94 -32.59
C ALA A 364 25.06 1.30 -31.88
N ALA A 365 24.87 0.77 -30.66
CA ALA A 365 25.93 0.03 -29.96
C ALA A 365 26.35 -1.22 -30.75
N PHE A 366 25.37 -1.99 -31.23
CA PHE A 366 25.62 -3.20 -32.01
C PHE A 366 26.43 -2.90 -33.27
N PHE A 367 26.02 -1.92 -34.09
CA PHE A 367 26.76 -1.55 -35.29
C PHE A 367 28.16 -1.02 -34.98
N GLY A 368 28.33 -0.24 -33.92
CA GLY A 368 29.65 0.23 -33.49
C GLY A 368 30.57 -0.93 -33.08
N ILE A 369 30.10 -1.82 -32.21
CA ILE A 369 30.90 -2.96 -31.70
C ILE A 369 31.22 -3.95 -32.82
N VAL A 370 30.23 -4.35 -33.61
CA VAL A 370 30.41 -5.32 -34.69
C VAL A 370 31.35 -4.79 -35.77
N SER A 371 31.28 -3.50 -36.08
CA SER A 371 32.21 -2.89 -37.04
C SER A 371 33.65 -2.98 -36.54
N LEU A 372 33.93 -2.64 -35.27
CA LEU A 372 35.27 -2.76 -34.68
C LEU A 372 35.79 -4.20 -34.63
N VAL A 373 34.90 -5.17 -34.34
CA VAL A 373 35.27 -6.59 -34.31
C VAL A 373 35.62 -7.09 -35.72
N ASN A 374 34.82 -6.72 -36.72
CA ASN A 374 35.02 -7.18 -38.09
C ASN A 374 36.21 -6.51 -38.79
N THR A 375 36.60 -5.30 -38.38
CA THR A 375 37.77 -4.60 -38.92
C THR A 375 39.03 -4.82 -38.10
N PHE A 376 39.06 -5.76 -37.15
CA PHE A 376 40.21 -5.93 -36.27
C PHE A 376 41.44 -6.55 -36.99
N PRO A 377 42.65 -5.94 -36.89
CA PRO A 377 42.97 -4.66 -36.23
C PRO A 377 42.55 -3.45 -37.10
N PRO A 378 41.81 -2.47 -36.55
CA PRO A 378 41.21 -1.41 -37.35
C PRO A 378 42.26 -0.42 -37.86
N THR A 379 42.11 0.01 -39.10
CA THR A 379 42.88 1.15 -39.62
C THR A 379 42.31 2.47 -39.10
N MET A 380 43.12 3.54 -39.08
CA MET A 380 42.68 4.85 -38.54
C MET A 380 41.47 5.44 -39.28
N GLU A 381 41.24 5.06 -40.53
CA GLU A 381 40.08 5.51 -41.33
C GLU A 381 38.78 4.77 -40.96
N GLU A 382 38.88 3.56 -40.40
CA GLU A 382 37.74 2.71 -40.06
C GLU A 382 37.22 2.93 -38.62
N VAL A 383 37.99 3.64 -37.78
CA VAL A 383 37.68 3.92 -36.37
C VAL A 383 36.58 4.98 -36.13
N PRO A 384 36.46 6.08 -36.91
CA PRO A 384 35.53 7.16 -36.58
C PRO A 384 34.05 6.77 -36.56
N ILE A 385 33.57 5.99 -37.55
CA ILE A 385 32.16 5.60 -37.64
C ILE A 385 31.75 4.71 -36.45
N PRO A 386 32.49 3.64 -36.10
CA PRO A 386 32.18 2.85 -34.92
C PRO A 386 32.13 3.65 -33.61
N ILE A 387 33.09 4.57 -33.41
CA ILE A 387 33.09 5.45 -32.23
C ILE A 387 31.85 6.35 -32.23
N ALA A 388 31.49 6.94 -33.36
CA ALA A 388 30.30 7.76 -33.49
C ALA A 388 29.02 6.97 -33.17
N CYS A 389 28.92 5.72 -33.62
CA CYS A 389 27.81 4.83 -33.30
C CYS A 389 27.73 4.51 -31.79
N ILE A 390 28.86 4.25 -31.13
CA ILE A 390 28.91 4.02 -29.67
C ILE A 390 28.52 5.29 -28.90
N ALA A 391 29.03 6.46 -29.31
CA ALA A 391 28.67 7.74 -28.71
C ALA A 391 27.18 8.05 -28.88
N LEU A 392 26.63 7.81 -30.08
CA LEU A 392 25.20 7.95 -30.36
C LEU A 392 24.37 7.00 -29.49
N SER A 393 24.82 5.76 -29.29
CA SER A 393 24.17 4.81 -28.39
C SER A 393 24.07 5.33 -26.97
N TYR A 394 25.16 5.85 -26.41
CA TYR A 394 25.19 6.41 -25.06
C TYR A 394 24.25 7.63 -24.94
N TRP A 395 24.28 8.52 -25.93
CA TRP A 395 23.39 9.68 -25.97
C TRP A 395 21.91 9.27 -26.04
N LEU A 396 21.54 8.37 -26.95
CA LEU A 396 20.17 7.86 -27.09
C LEU A 396 19.67 7.17 -25.81
N TYR A 397 20.53 6.41 -25.14
CA TYR A 397 20.20 5.78 -23.86
C TYR A 397 19.96 6.82 -22.75
N GLY A 398 20.79 7.87 -22.71
CA GLY A 398 20.60 8.99 -21.80
C GLY A 398 19.27 9.73 -22.04
N VAL A 399 18.91 9.97 -23.29
CA VAL A 399 17.61 10.53 -23.68
C VAL A 399 16.48 9.61 -23.22
N TYR A 400 16.56 8.31 -23.52
CA TYR A 400 15.58 7.32 -23.07
C TYR A 400 15.35 7.35 -21.55
N LYS A 401 16.43 7.39 -20.76
CA LYS A 401 16.33 7.49 -19.29
C LYS A 401 15.61 8.76 -18.84
N ARG A 402 15.96 9.92 -19.41
CA ARG A 402 15.36 11.22 -19.07
C ARG A 402 13.88 11.34 -19.46
N MET A 403 13.42 10.53 -20.41
CA MET A 403 12.01 10.51 -20.82
C MET A 403 11.11 9.70 -19.88
N SER A 404 11.67 8.99 -18.89
CA SER A 404 10.87 8.34 -17.85
C SER A 404 10.09 9.40 -17.07
N PRO A 405 8.77 9.25 -16.93
CA PRO A 405 8.00 10.14 -16.08
C PRO A 405 8.54 10.10 -14.65
N PRO A 406 8.77 11.26 -14.02
CA PRO A 406 9.27 11.32 -12.66
C PRO A 406 8.15 10.95 -11.66
N PRO A 407 8.50 10.40 -10.48
CA PRO A 407 7.53 9.77 -9.58
C PRO A 407 6.56 10.76 -8.91
N GLU A 408 6.96 12.01 -8.73
CA GLU A 408 6.15 13.06 -8.12
C GLU A 408 5.04 13.57 -9.05
N ARG A 409 5.12 13.31 -10.36
CA ARG A 409 4.09 13.75 -11.32
C ARG A 409 2.91 12.77 -11.34
N PRO A 410 1.68 13.22 -11.03
CA PRO A 410 0.48 12.39 -11.14
C PRO A 410 0.24 11.89 -12.57
N PHE A 411 -0.48 10.77 -12.72
CA PHE A 411 -0.92 10.26 -14.02
C PHE A 411 -1.74 11.29 -14.80
N THR A 412 -2.58 12.06 -14.11
CA THR A 412 -3.48 13.07 -14.69
C THR A 412 -2.73 14.18 -15.44
N HIS A 413 -1.47 14.44 -15.09
CA HIS A 413 -0.64 15.46 -15.74
C HIS A 413 0.04 14.98 -17.02
N LEU A 414 -0.02 13.68 -17.31
CA LEU A 414 0.73 13.05 -18.40
C LEU A 414 -0.12 12.74 -19.64
N GLY A 415 -1.44 13.02 -19.58
CA GLY A 415 -2.39 12.79 -20.67
C GLY A 415 -2.92 14.03 -21.39
N ARG A 416 -2.26 15.19 -21.24
CA ARG A 416 -2.49 16.34 -22.13
C ARG A 416 -1.44 16.39 -23.23
#